data_AF-A0A7C5JQL9-F1
#
_entry.id   AF-A0A7C5JQL9-F1
#
_cell.length_a   1.000
_cell.length_b   1.000
_cell.length_c   1.000
_cell.angle_alpha   90.00
_cell.angle_beta   90.00
_cell.angle_gamma   90.00
#
_symmetry.space_group_name_H-M   'P 1'
#
loop_
_entity.id
_entity.type
_entity.pdbx_description
1 polymer ?
#
loop_
_entity_poly.entity_id
_entity_poly.type
_entity_poly.pdbx_seq_one_letter_code
_entity_poly.pdbx_strand_id
1 'polypeptide(L)'
;MAGKTKRKYNGELMKFNKSIKSPLNKIQKILPYDYNRNDILNFFKEFYPYQWKSIEERYKYYSEKDNFLIKNGKKRRYYPKEPKIYFFNLAKVKNMLSKGEKEQHKKNYNNDIREEALLNFRVQRNNKIKIKDEKIIKSKENMQEVDPLFIDIFINGYHQKGITTEGKIEILKELEKYDSPKSLEFFYKINDSEKNSQVRKMAFNHLQKIGKYVKLRKNFKGKQKSYMTEKSDFFMKPKDLYERIVSNALQDKKEFDYFISHSAKDHKLIQNIQKSFNKINCTVYCDWTSDNDFLKREYANEYTVLVLKRRIEQSKNVVFVQTINTTDEKNNLSSKWIELELEYAKELKKNIVAIDLLDNGYCNFEVLKYDIENNELII
;
A
#
# COMPACT_ATOMS: atom_id res chain seq x y z
N MET A 1 -19.25 25.97 7.44
CA MET A 1 -18.84 26.70 8.66
C MET A 1 -17.43 26.31 9.11
N ALA A 2 -16.47 27.24 9.09
CA ALA A 2 -15.07 26.99 9.46
C ALA A 2 -14.88 26.54 10.92
N GLY A 3 -15.63 27.15 11.86
CA GLY A 3 -15.55 26.83 13.30
C GLY A 3 -15.93 25.39 13.66
N LYS A 4 -16.94 24.80 12.98
CA LYS A 4 -17.31 23.40 13.18
C LYS A 4 -16.17 22.45 12.80
N THR A 5 -15.45 22.75 11.72
CA THR A 5 -14.32 21.96 11.26
C THR A 5 -13.11 22.09 12.20
N LYS A 6 -12.83 23.28 12.72
CA LYS A 6 -11.78 23.48 13.73
C LYS A 6 -12.08 22.74 15.04
N ARG A 7 -13.32 22.80 15.53
CA ARG A 7 -13.74 22.05 16.73
C ARG A 7 -13.56 20.54 16.56
N LYS A 8 -13.89 19.98 15.39
CA LYS A 8 -13.63 18.58 15.08
C LYS A 8 -12.14 18.25 15.13
N TYR A 9 -11.30 19.06 14.51
CA TYR A 9 -9.85 18.89 14.55
C TYR A 9 -9.31 18.91 15.99
N ASN A 10 -9.72 19.88 16.81
CA ASN A 10 -9.29 19.98 18.21
C ASN A 10 -9.73 18.74 19.01
N GLY A 11 -10.97 18.29 18.85
CA GLY A 11 -11.46 17.08 19.50
C GLY A 11 -10.69 15.82 19.08
N GLU A 12 -10.32 15.73 17.80
CA GLU A 12 -9.46 14.65 17.28
C GLU A 12 -8.04 14.72 17.85
N LEU A 13 -7.46 15.92 17.93
CA LEU A 13 -6.15 16.15 18.55
C LEU A 13 -6.16 15.71 20.01
N MET A 14 -7.20 16.06 20.76
CA MET A 14 -7.32 15.69 22.17
C MET A 14 -7.40 14.16 22.37
N LYS A 15 -8.12 13.43 21.51
CA LYS A 15 -8.15 11.96 21.52
C LYS A 15 -6.80 11.36 21.17
N PHE A 16 -6.13 11.92 20.17
CA PHE A 16 -4.79 11.48 19.78
C PHE A 16 -3.77 11.71 20.91
N ASN A 17 -3.79 12.87 21.58
CA ASN A 17 -2.95 13.15 22.75
C ASN A 17 -3.15 12.10 23.85
N LYS A 18 -4.40 11.72 24.13
CA LYS A 18 -4.72 10.65 25.11
C LYS A 18 -4.10 9.31 24.71
N SER A 19 -4.12 8.95 23.42
CA SER A 19 -3.51 7.70 22.93
C SER A 19 -1.98 7.64 23.10
N ILE A 20 -1.30 8.79 23.13
CA ILE A 20 0.16 8.90 23.32
C ILE A 20 0.57 8.84 24.80
N LYS A 21 -0.34 9.15 25.73
CA LYS A 21 -0.05 9.18 27.17
C LYS A 21 0.48 7.84 27.70
N SER A 22 -0.14 6.73 27.32
CA SER A 22 0.28 5.39 27.76
C SER A 22 1.69 5.02 27.26
N PRO A 23 2.02 5.19 25.97
CA PRO A 23 3.40 5.09 25.48
C PRO A 23 4.43 5.89 26.29
N LEU A 24 4.15 7.17 26.56
CA LEU A 24 5.08 8.03 27.31
C LEU A 24 5.27 7.59 28.76
N ASN A 25 4.20 7.14 29.43
CA ASN A 25 4.30 6.58 30.78
C ASN A 25 5.17 5.32 30.83
N LYS A 26 5.18 4.51 29.78
CA LYS A 26 6.03 3.32 29.69
C LYS A 26 7.49 3.70 29.45
N ILE A 27 7.75 4.66 28.57
CA ILE A 27 9.10 5.20 28.33
C ILE A 27 9.67 5.81 29.61
N GLN A 28 8.87 6.53 30.39
CA GLN A 28 9.34 7.17 31.62
C GLN A 28 10.02 6.17 32.58
N LYS A 29 9.57 4.91 32.61
CA LYS A 29 10.11 3.87 33.50
C LYS A 29 11.50 3.36 33.10
N ILE A 30 11.94 3.62 31.88
CA ILE A 30 13.21 3.09 31.32
C ILE A 30 14.22 4.20 30.99
N LEU A 31 13.92 5.44 31.37
CA LEU A 31 14.81 6.56 31.14
C LEU A 31 16.11 6.40 31.95
N PRO A 32 17.27 6.81 31.39
CA PRO A 32 18.54 6.79 32.12
C PRO A 32 18.52 7.78 33.29
N TYR A 33 19.53 7.70 34.15
CA TYR A 33 19.68 8.59 35.32
C TYR A 33 19.61 10.07 34.92
N ASP A 34 20.45 10.45 33.96
CA ASP A 34 20.44 11.74 33.31
C ASP A 34 19.82 11.62 31.93
N TYR A 35 18.62 12.19 31.77
CA TYR A 35 17.96 12.26 30.48
C TYR A 35 17.61 13.70 30.10
N ASN A 36 17.55 13.91 28.79
CA ASN A 36 17.16 15.14 28.12
C ASN A 36 15.96 14.90 27.19
N ARG A 37 15.52 15.96 26.51
CA ARG A 37 14.39 15.91 25.59
C ARG A 37 14.60 14.97 24.41
N ASN A 38 15.83 14.86 23.90
CA ASN A 38 16.16 14.02 22.76
C ASN A 38 16.13 12.54 23.15
N ASP A 39 16.51 12.18 24.38
CA ASP A 39 16.41 10.79 24.85
C ASP A 39 14.95 10.32 24.84
N ILE A 40 14.03 11.12 25.37
CA ILE A 40 12.59 10.82 25.34
C ILE A 40 12.10 10.65 23.89
N LEU A 41 12.52 11.54 22.98
CA LEU A 41 12.14 11.48 21.57
C LEU A 41 12.70 10.22 20.89
N ASN A 42 13.95 9.87 21.15
CA ASN A 42 14.63 8.71 20.56
C ASN A 42 13.97 7.42 21.05
N PHE A 43 13.74 7.27 22.35
CA PHE A 43 12.98 6.13 22.88
C PHE A 43 11.56 6.05 22.32
N PHE A 44 10.90 7.20 22.09
CA PHE A 44 9.58 7.20 21.49
C PHE A 44 9.60 6.76 20.02
N LYS A 45 10.58 7.20 19.24
CA LYS A 45 10.75 6.77 17.85
C LYS A 45 11.09 5.30 17.75
N GLU A 46 12.00 4.83 18.59
CA GLU A 46 12.45 3.44 18.64
C GLU A 46 11.33 2.49 19.06
N PHE A 47 10.67 2.76 20.17
CA PHE A 47 9.68 1.83 20.73
C PHE A 47 8.25 2.06 20.23
N TYR A 48 7.94 3.23 19.67
CA TYR A 48 6.62 3.56 19.14
C TYR A 48 6.70 4.20 17.73
N PRO A 49 7.38 3.55 16.77
CA PRO A 49 7.65 4.12 15.45
C PRO A 49 6.37 4.48 14.70
N TYR A 50 5.31 3.70 14.81
CA TYR A 50 4.04 4.00 14.13
C TYR A 50 3.24 5.15 14.76
N GLN A 51 3.36 5.35 16.07
CA GLN A 51 2.79 6.52 16.72
C GLN A 51 3.56 7.76 16.28
N TRP A 52 4.88 7.66 16.17
CA TRP A 52 5.72 8.73 15.61
C TRP A 52 5.35 9.03 14.15
N LYS A 53 5.29 8.00 13.29
CA LYS A 53 4.82 8.11 11.89
C LYS A 53 3.44 8.76 11.80
N SER A 54 2.52 8.40 12.69
CA SER A 54 1.19 9.03 12.76
C SER A 54 1.26 10.53 13.10
N ILE A 55 2.23 10.99 13.91
CA ILE A 55 2.44 12.42 14.17
C ILE A 55 2.89 13.12 12.87
N GLU A 56 3.84 12.54 12.15
CA GLU A 56 4.37 13.08 10.89
C GLU A 56 3.30 13.15 9.80
N GLU A 57 2.58 12.06 9.57
CA GLU A 57 1.54 12.01 8.55
C GLU A 57 0.36 12.93 8.88
N ARG A 58 0.00 13.08 10.18
CA ARG A 58 -0.99 14.07 10.61
C ARG A 58 -0.55 15.49 10.31
N TYR A 59 0.72 15.81 10.58
CA TYR A 59 1.26 17.13 10.27
C TYR A 59 1.18 17.40 8.77
N LYS A 60 1.61 16.46 7.93
CA LYS A 60 1.52 16.57 6.47
C LYS A 60 0.08 16.77 5.99
N TYR A 61 -0.83 15.88 6.38
CA TYR A 61 -2.24 15.91 5.98
C TYR A 61 -2.95 17.23 6.34
N TYR A 62 -2.76 17.74 7.56
CA TYR A 62 -3.40 19.01 7.96
C TYR A 62 -2.71 20.24 7.37
N SER A 63 -1.43 20.16 7.04
CA SER A 63 -0.69 21.23 6.35
C SER A 63 -1.16 21.35 4.91
N GLU A 64 -1.31 20.23 4.20
CA GLU A 64 -1.87 20.20 2.84
C GLU A 64 -3.28 20.77 2.80
N LYS A 65 -4.11 20.47 3.81
CA LYS A 65 -5.44 21.07 3.91
C LYS A 65 -5.43 22.58 4.16
N ASP A 66 -4.50 23.07 4.97
CA ASP A 66 -4.31 24.51 5.15
C ASP A 66 -3.81 25.16 3.85
N ASN A 67 -2.87 24.53 3.15
CA ASN A 67 -2.35 25.00 1.86
C ASN A 67 -3.45 25.04 0.79
N PHE A 68 -4.30 24.02 0.72
CA PHE A 68 -5.47 24.01 -0.15
C PHE A 68 -6.44 25.16 0.18
N LEU A 69 -6.65 25.47 1.47
CA LEU A 69 -7.48 26.62 1.85
C LEU A 69 -6.87 27.94 1.36
N ILE A 70 -5.56 28.14 1.58
CA ILE A 70 -4.84 29.35 1.15
C ILE A 70 -4.92 29.52 -0.37
N LYS A 71 -4.65 28.45 -1.13
CA LYS A 71 -4.74 28.45 -2.61
C LYS A 71 -6.13 28.87 -3.11
N ASN A 72 -7.18 28.62 -2.32
CA ASN A 72 -8.55 29.01 -2.62
C ASN A 72 -8.99 30.32 -1.92
N GLY A 73 -8.04 31.20 -1.58
CA GLY A 73 -8.30 32.51 -0.96
C GLY A 73 -8.83 32.46 0.48
N LYS A 74 -8.71 31.32 1.17
CA LYS A 74 -9.23 31.12 2.55
C LYS A 74 -8.09 31.11 3.56
N LYS A 75 -8.33 31.65 4.75
CA LYS A 75 -7.38 31.59 5.87
C LYS A 75 -7.13 30.13 6.31
N ARG A 76 -5.90 29.89 6.79
CA ARG A 76 -5.54 28.64 7.47
C ARG A 76 -6.50 28.35 8.62
N ARG A 77 -6.76 27.07 8.85
CA ARG A 77 -7.73 26.61 9.84
C ARG A 77 -7.06 25.73 10.89
N TYR A 78 -6.23 24.79 10.48
CA TYR A 78 -5.76 23.73 11.35
C TYR A 78 -4.53 24.17 12.15
N TYR A 79 -3.59 24.86 11.51
CA TYR A 79 -2.32 25.28 12.10
C TYR A 79 -1.61 24.10 12.79
N PRO A 80 -1.35 22.99 12.08
CA PRO A 80 -0.63 21.87 12.67
C PRO A 80 0.79 22.30 13.03
N LYS A 81 1.25 21.89 14.22
CA LYS A 81 2.63 22.09 14.66
C LYS A 81 3.52 21.02 14.05
N GLU A 82 4.76 21.38 13.74
CA GLU A 82 5.77 20.42 13.29
C GLU A 82 5.92 19.25 14.26
N PRO A 83 6.24 18.03 13.79
CA PRO A 83 6.23 16.81 14.62
C PRO A 83 7.02 16.92 15.93
N LYS A 84 8.27 17.41 15.87
CA LYS A 84 9.12 17.60 17.07
C LYS A 84 8.52 18.65 18.01
N ILE A 85 8.11 19.80 17.48
CA ILE A 85 7.51 20.89 18.26
C ILE A 85 6.21 20.44 18.93
N TYR A 86 5.38 19.70 18.20
CA TYR A 86 4.17 19.10 18.73
C TYR A 86 4.47 18.11 19.86
N PHE A 87 5.43 17.20 19.65
CA PHE A 87 5.80 16.18 20.63
C PHE A 87 6.29 16.78 21.95
N PHE A 88 7.21 17.75 21.89
CA PHE A 88 7.70 18.45 23.08
C PHE A 88 6.65 19.33 23.74
N ASN A 89 5.57 19.68 23.03
CA ASN A 89 4.45 20.40 23.60
C ASN A 89 3.41 19.52 24.30
N LEU A 90 3.54 18.18 24.24
CA LEU A 90 2.66 17.28 24.96
C LEU A 90 2.82 17.47 26.47
N ALA A 91 1.70 17.59 27.19
CA ALA A 91 1.69 17.85 28.63
C ALA A 91 2.54 16.84 29.41
N LYS A 92 2.50 15.55 29.03
CA LYS A 92 3.31 14.52 29.69
C LYS A 92 4.81 14.69 29.43
N VAL A 93 5.21 15.05 28.21
CA VAL A 93 6.63 15.31 27.88
C VAL A 93 7.13 16.54 28.65
N LYS A 94 6.33 17.60 28.74
CA LYS A 94 6.66 18.78 29.57
C LYS A 94 6.85 18.43 31.04
N ASN A 95 5.95 17.60 31.60
CA ASN A 95 6.07 17.12 32.97
C ASN A 95 7.33 16.26 33.16
N MET A 96 7.63 15.31 32.27
CA MET A 96 8.86 14.52 32.29
C MET A 96 10.12 15.41 32.26
N LEU A 97 10.08 16.55 31.59
CA LEU A 97 11.23 17.46 31.51
C LEU A 97 11.29 18.49 32.66
N SER A 98 10.30 18.53 33.54
CA SER A 98 10.26 19.47 34.66
C SER A 98 11.33 19.15 35.70
N LYS A 99 11.84 20.19 36.38
CA LYS A 99 12.89 20.06 37.39
C LYS A 99 12.51 19.06 38.48
N GLY A 100 11.31 19.20 39.05
CA GLY A 100 10.82 18.32 40.12
C GLY A 100 10.69 16.86 39.69
N GLU A 101 10.16 16.58 38.49
CA GLU A 101 10.04 15.20 38.01
C GLU A 101 11.41 14.57 37.75
N LYS A 102 12.38 15.34 37.24
CA LYS A 102 13.76 14.87 37.06
C LYS A 102 14.45 14.58 38.38
N GLU A 103 14.28 15.43 39.38
CA GLU A 103 14.82 15.21 40.73
C GLU A 103 14.20 13.96 41.37
N GLN A 104 12.88 13.78 41.24
CA GLN A 104 12.20 12.60 41.76
C GLN A 104 12.64 11.32 41.04
N HIS A 105 12.84 11.38 39.72
CA HIS A 105 13.40 10.27 38.95
C HIS A 105 14.79 9.88 39.44
N LYS A 106 15.68 10.86 39.65
CA LYS A 106 17.04 10.62 40.16
C LYS A 106 17.03 9.97 41.55
N LYS A 107 16.16 10.42 42.44
CA LYS A 107 16.03 9.84 43.80
C LYS A 107 15.60 8.38 43.79
N ASN A 108 14.73 8.02 42.84
CA ASN A 108 14.18 6.67 42.73
C ASN A 108 14.94 5.79 41.72
N TYR A 109 16.05 6.27 41.15
CA TYR A 109 16.76 5.56 40.10
C TYR A 109 17.59 4.41 40.65
N ASN A 110 17.47 3.25 40.01
CA ASN A 110 18.35 2.11 40.21
C ASN A 110 18.74 1.57 38.84
N ASN A 111 20.05 1.43 38.59
CA ASN A 111 20.56 1.07 37.27
C ASN A 111 20.19 -0.36 36.88
N ASP A 112 20.32 -1.32 37.79
CA ASP A 112 20.07 -2.74 37.52
C ASP A 112 18.59 -2.99 37.21
N ILE A 113 17.71 -2.40 38.01
CA ILE A 113 16.25 -2.44 37.78
C ILE A 113 15.90 -1.79 36.43
N ARG A 114 16.57 -0.69 36.07
CA ARG A 114 16.35 0.01 34.80
C ARG A 114 16.82 -0.80 33.61
N GLU A 115 17.98 -1.44 33.66
CA GLU A 115 18.49 -2.29 32.59
C GLU A 115 17.60 -3.51 32.36
N GLU A 116 17.19 -4.19 33.44
CA GLU A 116 16.24 -5.31 33.34
C GLU A 116 14.91 -4.87 32.72
N ALA A 117 14.36 -3.75 33.19
CA ALA A 117 13.13 -3.19 32.64
C ALA A 117 13.29 -2.80 31.16
N LEU A 118 14.43 -2.24 30.77
CA LEU A 118 14.73 -1.85 29.39
C LEU A 118 14.83 -3.07 28.47
N LEU A 119 15.51 -4.13 28.89
CA LEU A 119 15.64 -5.38 28.12
C LEU A 119 14.28 -6.02 27.89
N ASN A 120 13.50 -6.19 28.96
CA ASN A 120 12.14 -6.72 28.89
C ASN A 120 11.23 -5.86 28.01
N PHE A 121 11.32 -4.54 28.12
CA PHE A 121 10.55 -3.61 27.30
C PHE A 121 10.93 -3.71 25.82
N ARG A 122 12.23 -3.80 25.51
CA ARG A 122 12.76 -3.94 24.15
C ARG A 122 12.22 -5.19 23.47
N VAL A 123 12.29 -6.34 24.12
CA VAL A 123 11.73 -7.60 23.59
C VAL A 123 10.23 -7.46 23.28
N GLN A 124 9.45 -6.95 24.25
CA GLN A 124 8.00 -6.77 24.07
C GLN A 124 7.65 -5.80 22.94
N ARG A 125 8.40 -4.70 22.79
CA ARG A 125 8.15 -3.69 21.76
C ARG A 125 8.59 -4.16 20.39
N ASN A 126 9.76 -4.79 20.28
CA ASN A 126 10.26 -5.35 19.02
C ASN A 126 9.28 -6.39 18.46
N ASN A 127 8.75 -7.30 19.29
CA ASN A 127 7.74 -8.26 18.85
C ASN A 127 6.47 -7.57 18.33
N LYS A 128 5.99 -6.52 19.00
CA LYS A 128 4.80 -5.76 18.56
C LYS A 128 5.04 -4.96 17.29
N ILE A 129 6.27 -4.47 17.07
CA ILE A 129 6.66 -3.76 15.86
C ILE A 129 6.73 -4.77 14.71
N LYS A 130 7.46 -5.87 14.88
CA LYS A 130 7.59 -6.96 13.91
C LYS A 130 6.23 -7.48 13.41
N ILE A 131 5.31 -7.81 14.33
CA ILE A 131 3.95 -8.27 13.98
C ILE A 131 3.19 -7.24 13.11
N LYS A 132 3.42 -5.94 13.34
CA LYS A 132 2.77 -4.90 12.57
C LYS A 132 3.45 -4.68 11.22
N ASP A 133 4.78 -4.77 11.15
CA ASP A 133 5.53 -4.71 9.90
C ASP A 133 5.14 -5.87 8.99
N GLU A 134 5.11 -7.10 9.51
CA GLU A 134 4.66 -8.29 8.78
C GLU A 134 3.26 -8.12 8.19
N LYS A 135 2.32 -7.52 8.94
CA LYS A 135 0.97 -7.23 8.45
C LYS A 135 0.94 -6.20 7.32
N ILE A 136 1.77 -5.17 7.41
CA ILE A 136 1.87 -4.13 6.37
C ILE A 136 2.55 -4.71 5.12
N ILE A 137 3.66 -5.43 5.29
CA ILE A 137 4.39 -6.10 4.21
C ILE A 137 3.46 -7.07 3.48
N LYS A 138 2.73 -7.92 4.22
CA LYS A 138 1.74 -8.84 3.63
C LYS A 138 0.63 -8.11 2.89
N SER A 139 0.16 -6.98 3.41
CA SER A 139 -0.88 -6.18 2.73
C SER A 139 -0.40 -5.54 1.45
N LYS A 140 0.91 -5.26 1.34
CA LYS A 140 1.55 -4.65 0.17
C LYS A 140 2.18 -5.66 -0.78
N GLU A 141 2.17 -6.95 -0.44
CA GLU A 141 3.01 -7.96 -1.06
C GLU A 141 2.81 -8.08 -2.58
N ASN A 142 1.55 -7.93 -3.03
CA ASN A 142 1.18 -7.99 -4.44
C ASN A 142 0.98 -6.61 -5.08
N MET A 143 1.24 -5.52 -4.34
CA MET A 143 1.12 -4.17 -4.89
C MET A 143 2.33 -3.84 -5.76
N GLN A 144 2.10 -3.08 -6.82
CA GLN A 144 3.14 -2.54 -7.68
C GLN A 144 3.54 -1.13 -7.21
N GLU A 145 4.84 -0.89 -7.06
CA GLU A 145 5.40 0.39 -6.58
C GLU A 145 5.77 1.30 -7.77
N VAL A 146 4.82 1.47 -8.70
CA VAL A 146 4.97 2.27 -9.94
C VAL A 146 3.71 3.08 -10.20
N ASP A 147 3.84 4.12 -11.04
CA ASP A 147 2.73 4.95 -11.52
C ASP A 147 2.39 4.64 -13.00
N PRO A 148 1.61 3.57 -13.28
CA PRO A 148 1.13 3.30 -14.64
C PRO A 148 0.36 4.48 -15.24
N LEU A 149 0.51 4.68 -16.54
CA LEU A 149 -0.21 5.73 -17.27
C LEU A 149 -1.73 5.59 -17.16
N PHE A 150 -2.24 4.36 -17.14
CA PHE A 150 -3.67 4.11 -17.05
C PHE A 150 -4.28 4.49 -15.69
N ILE A 151 -3.50 4.73 -14.62
CA ILE A 151 -4.05 5.17 -13.32
C ILE A 151 -4.91 6.42 -13.49
N ASP A 152 -4.46 7.38 -14.31
CA ASP A 152 -5.22 8.62 -14.55
C ASP A 152 -6.54 8.35 -15.28
N ILE A 153 -6.55 7.37 -16.20
CA ILE A 153 -7.76 6.93 -16.91
C ILE A 153 -8.77 6.35 -15.91
N PHE A 154 -8.32 5.52 -14.97
CA PHE A 154 -9.17 4.94 -13.93
C PHE A 154 -9.71 6.01 -12.97
N ILE A 155 -8.87 6.95 -12.52
CA ILE A 155 -9.29 8.07 -11.68
C ILE A 155 -10.35 8.92 -12.40
N ASN A 156 -10.15 9.22 -13.68
CA ASN A 156 -11.13 9.95 -14.49
C ASN A 156 -12.43 9.16 -14.66
N GLY A 157 -12.33 7.86 -14.91
CA GLY A 157 -13.45 6.91 -14.96
C GLY A 157 -14.32 7.00 -13.71
N TYR A 158 -13.72 7.09 -12.52
CA TYR A 158 -14.43 7.17 -11.24
C TYR A 158 -15.35 8.40 -11.15
N HIS A 159 -14.94 9.49 -11.78
CA HIS A 159 -15.63 10.78 -11.74
C HIS A 159 -16.63 10.96 -12.90
N GLN A 160 -16.74 10.00 -13.81
CA GLN A 160 -17.71 10.05 -14.91
C GLN A 160 -19.16 10.08 -14.38
N LYS A 161 -19.99 10.88 -15.06
CA LYS A 161 -21.41 11.02 -14.73
C LYS A 161 -22.13 9.70 -15.05
N GLY A 162 -22.88 9.18 -14.08
CA GLY A 162 -23.68 7.96 -14.25
C GLY A 162 -22.97 6.66 -13.90
N ILE A 163 -21.71 6.70 -13.44
CA ILE A 163 -21.01 5.50 -12.96
C ILE A 163 -21.78 4.81 -11.83
N THR A 164 -21.92 3.49 -11.95
CA THR A 164 -22.59 2.64 -10.96
C THR A 164 -21.73 2.46 -9.71
N THR A 165 -22.35 2.03 -8.60
CA THR A 165 -21.60 1.68 -7.38
C THR A 165 -20.64 0.52 -7.64
N GLU A 166 -21.02 -0.43 -8.49
CA GLU A 166 -20.14 -1.52 -8.93
C GLU A 166 -18.91 -1.01 -9.70
N GLY A 167 -19.09 -0.13 -10.69
CA GLY A 167 -17.97 0.44 -11.45
C GLY A 167 -17.00 1.23 -10.58
N LYS A 168 -17.51 1.92 -9.54
CA LYS A 168 -16.66 2.56 -8.52
C LYS A 168 -15.83 1.53 -7.75
N ILE A 169 -16.45 0.42 -7.33
CA ILE A 169 -15.76 -0.64 -6.59
C ILE A 169 -14.69 -1.31 -7.46
N GLU A 170 -14.96 -1.53 -8.74
CA GLU A 170 -13.97 -2.01 -9.71
C GLU A 170 -12.74 -1.10 -9.75
N ILE A 171 -12.95 0.20 -9.94
CA ILE A 171 -11.85 1.18 -10.01
C ILE A 171 -11.05 1.19 -8.71
N LEU A 172 -11.73 1.13 -7.55
CA LEU A 172 -11.04 1.03 -6.28
C LEU A 172 -10.15 -0.22 -6.23
N LYS A 173 -10.70 -1.39 -6.58
CA LYS A 173 -9.94 -2.66 -6.57
C LYS A 173 -8.73 -2.64 -7.51
N GLU A 174 -8.86 -2.02 -8.69
CA GLU A 174 -7.72 -1.83 -9.60
C GLU A 174 -6.66 -0.90 -8.99
N LEU A 175 -7.07 0.24 -8.42
CA LEU A 175 -6.12 1.19 -7.81
C LEU A 175 -5.49 0.67 -6.52
N GLU A 176 -6.15 -0.26 -5.79
CA GLU A 176 -5.59 -0.92 -4.59
C GLU A 176 -4.33 -1.75 -4.93
N LYS A 177 -4.11 -2.10 -6.21
CA LYS A 177 -2.97 -2.87 -6.69
C LYS A 177 -1.69 -2.03 -6.85
N TYR A 178 -1.75 -0.71 -6.67
CA TYR A 178 -0.62 0.20 -6.88
C TYR A 178 -0.32 1.02 -5.63
N ASP A 179 0.91 0.96 -5.10
CA ASP A 179 1.40 1.83 -4.01
C ASP A 179 2.15 3.02 -4.62
N SER A 180 1.37 3.94 -5.19
CA SER A 180 1.89 5.10 -5.88
C SER A 180 1.36 6.41 -5.28
N PRO A 181 2.07 7.54 -5.43
CA PRO A 181 1.58 8.84 -4.98
C PRO A 181 0.18 9.18 -5.49
N LYS A 182 -0.13 8.88 -6.77
CA LYS A 182 -1.44 9.14 -7.39
C LYS A 182 -2.53 8.26 -6.77
N SER A 183 -2.28 6.97 -6.63
CA SER A 183 -3.21 6.03 -5.99
C SER A 183 -3.52 6.43 -4.54
N LEU A 184 -2.47 6.77 -3.78
CA LEU A 184 -2.63 7.24 -2.39
C LEU A 184 -3.47 8.52 -2.30
N GLU A 185 -3.19 9.51 -3.15
CA GLU A 185 -3.96 10.75 -3.19
C GLU A 185 -5.44 10.49 -3.53
N PHE A 186 -5.70 9.60 -4.49
CA PHE A 186 -7.05 9.16 -4.83
C PHE A 186 -7.77 8.59 -3.61
N PHE A 187 -7.20 7.60 -2.92
CA PHE A 187 -7.84 7.00 -1.74
C PHE A 187 -8.07 8.00 -0.60
N TYR A 188 -7.14 8.94 -0.39
CA TYR A 188 -7.33 10.02 0.59
C TYR A 188 -8.51 10.92 0.23
N LYS A 189 -8.65 11.30 -1.05
CA LYS A 189 -9.79 12.08 -1.56
C LYS A 189 -11.09 11.30 -1.37
N ILE A 190 -11.15 10.03 -1.79
CA ILE A 190 -12.34 9.19 -1.63
C ILE A 190 -12.76 9.07 -0.16
N ASN A 191 -11.82 8.78 0.74
CA ASN A 191 -12.11 8.71 2.18
C ASN A 191 -12.69 10.03 2.74
N ASP A 192 -12.23 11.18 2.24
CA ASP A 192 -12.68 12.50 2.69
C ASP A 192 -14.03 12.94 2.07
N SER A 193 -14.25 12.69 0.79
CA SER A 193 -15.35 13.28 0.01
C SER A 193 -16.48 12.32 -0.35
N GLU A 194 -16.20 11.01 -0.52
CA GLU A 194 -17.20 10.05 -1.02
C GLU A 194 -18.40 9.97 -0.08
N LYS A 195 -19.61 9.90 -0.65
CA LYS A 195 -20.88 9.84 0.06
C LYS A 195 -21.32 8.40 0.31
N ASN A 196 -21.08 7.50 -0.63
CA ASN A 196 -21.35 6.08 -0.47
C ASN A 196 -20.52 5.50 0.70
N SER A 197 -21.20 4.81 1.61
CA SER A 197 -20.58 4.33 2.85
C SER A 197 -19.65 3.13 2.64
N GLN A 198 -19.93 2.25 1.67
CA GLN A 198 -19.09 1.10 1.34
C GLN A 198 -17.79 1.58 0.70
N VAL A 199 -17.89 2.38 -0.36
CA VAL A 199 -16.73 2.90 -1.11
C VAL A 199 -15.80 3.70 -0.19
N ARG A 200 -16.35 4.54 0.68
CA ARG A 200 -15.56 5.27 1.69
C ARG A 200 -14.84 4.33 2.67
N LYS A 201 -15.51 3.26 3.12
CA LYS A 201 -14.90 2.28 4.02
C LYS A 201 -13.80 1.47 3.34
N MET A 202 -13.97 1.13 2.06
CA MET A 202 -12.91 0.48 1.27
C MET A 202 -11.65 1.34 1.25
N ALA A 203 -11.78 2.62 0.86
CA ALA A 203 -10.66 3.55 0.85
C ALA A 203 -9.99 3.70 2.24
N PHE A 204 -10.80 3.80 3.30
CA PHE A 204 -10.28 3.84 4.67
C PHE A 204 -9.52 2.56 5.04
N ASN A 205 -10.09 1.39 4.75
CA ASN A 205 -9.51 0.10 5.07
C ASN A 205 -8.20 -0.13 4.31
N HIS A 206 -8.17 0.20 3.02
CA HIS A 206 -6.97 0.12 2.19
C HIS A 206 -5.83 0.95 2.81
N LEU A 207 -6.04 2.26 3.01
CA LEU A 207 -5.06 3.16 3.63
C LEU A 207 -4.57 2.66 5.00
N GLN A 208 -5.49 2.11 5.82
CA GLN A 208 -5.14 1.57 7.13
C GLN A 208 -4.27 0.31 7.03
N LYS A 209 -4.61 -0.63 6.12
CA LYS A 209 -3.88 -1.89 5.91
C LYS A 209 -2.43 -1.64 5.46
N ILE A 210 -2.23 -0.69 4.54
CA ILE A 210 -0.89 -0.30 4.07
C ILE A 210 -0.12 0.59 5.06
N GLY A 211 -0.67 0.80 6.26
CA GLY A 211 0.02 1.47 7.37
C GLY A 211 0.11 2.99 7.25
N LYS A 212 -0.84 3.63 6.55
CA LYS A 212 -0.96 5.08 6.44
C LYS A 212 -1.91 5.63 7.49
N TYR A 213 -1.65 6.83 7.98
CA TYR A 213 -2.58 7.56 8.83
C TYR A 213 -3.82 7.94 8.03
N VAL A 214 -4.98 7.50 8.51
CA VAL A 214 -6.28 7.81 7.92
C VAL A 214 -7.34 7.91 9.02
N LYS A 215 -8.40 8.67 8.77
CA LYS A 215 -9.58 8.67 9.64
C LYS A 215 -10.83 8.36 8.83
N LEU A 216 -11.68 7.51 9.39
CA LEU A 216 -12.99 7.28 8.82
C LEU A 216 -13.90 8.47 9.14
N ARG A 217 -14.41 9.12 8.10
CA ARG A 217 -15.42 10.17 8.25
C ARG A 217 -16.74 9.55 8.73
N LYS A 218 -17.37 10.19 9.72
CA LYS A 218 -18.71 9.80 10.20
C LYS A 218 -19.72 9.78 9.04
N ASN A 219 -20.65 8.83 9.11
CA ASN A 219 -21.75 8.73 8.16
C ASN A 219 -22.55 10.03 8.07
N PHE A 220 -23.17 10.23 6.90
CA PHE A 220 -24.03 11.37 6.66
C PHE A 220 -25.21 11.35 7.65
N LYS A 221 -25.48 12.50 8.28
CA LYS A 221 -26.63 12.71 9.15
C LYS A 221 -27.71 13.44 8.33
N GLY A 222 -28.91 12.88 8.25
CA GLY A 222 -30.05 13.44 7.50
C GLY A 222 -30.63 12.43 6.48
N LYS A 223 -31.51 12.90 5.60
CA LYS A 223 -32.14 12.08 4.56
C LYS A 223 -31.06 11.50 3.62
N GLN A 224 -30.94 10.18 3.63
CA GLN A 224 -29.98 9.45 2.79
C GLN A 224 -30.62 9.17 1.43
N LYS A 225 -29.84 9.35 0.35
CA LYS A 225 -30.25 8.96 -1.01
C LYS A 225 -29.78 7.53 -1.27
N SER A 226 -30.46 6.83 -2.18
CA SER A 226 -30.16 5.42 -2.53
C SER A 226 -28.67 5.19 -2.81
N TYR A 227 -28.05 6.02 -3.66
CA TYR A 227 -26.62 5.91 -4.00
C TYR A 227 -25.65 6.05 -2.81
N MET A 228 -26.10 6.57 -1.66
CA MET A 228 -25.26 6.69 -0.46
C MET A 228 -25.19 5.39 0.34
N THR A 229 -26.20 4.53 0.19
CA THR A 229 -26.41 3.30 0.97
C THR A 229 -26.35 2.04 0.12
N GLU A 230 -26.49 2.18 -1.21
CA GLU A 230 -26.30 1.10 -2.18
C GLU A 230 -24.99 0.38 -1.92
N LYS A 231 -25.05 -0.95 -2.02
CA LYS A 231 -23.91 -1.83 -1.91
C LYS A 231 -23.85 -2.74 -3.12
N SER A 232 -22.64 -3.12 -3.49
CA SER A 232 -22.40 -4.21 -4.44
C SER A 232 -21.32 -5.12 -3.85
N ASP A 233 -21.54 -6.43 -3.93
CA ASP A 233 -20.60 -7.42 -3.41
C ASP A 233 -19.46 -7.73 -4.41
N PHE A 234 -19.49 -7.11 -5.61
CA PHE A 234 -18.50 -7.23 -6.67
C PHE A 234 -17.99 -8.66 -6.88
N PHE A 235 -18.89 -9.53 -7.33
CA PHE A 235 -18.56 -10.88 -7.77
C PHE A 235 -18.47 -10.88 -9.29
N MET A 236 -17.26 -11.09 -9.81
CA MET A 236 -17.00 -11.13 -11.25
C MET A 236 -16.40 -12.47 -11.65
N LYS A 237 -16.64 -12.86 -12.90
CA LYS A 237 -16.10 -14.06 -13.55
C LYS A 237 -15.16 -13.67 -14.70
N PRO A 238 -14.35 -14.60 -15.23
CA PRO A 238 -13.49 -14.33 -16.38
C PRO A 238 -14.25 -13.79 -17.61
N LYS A 239 -15.48 -14.26 -17.84
CA LYS A 239 -16.35 -13.75 -18.91
C LYS A 239 -16.64 -12.26 -18.77
N ASP A 240 -16.96 -11.79 -17.56
CA ASP A 240 -17.27 -10.38 -17.32
C ASP A 240 -16.04 -9.49 -17.60
N LEU A 241 -14.83 -9.97 -17.27
CA LEU A 241 -13.59 -9.27 -17.58
C LEU A 241 -13.37 -9.19 -19.09
N TYR A 242 -13.53 -10.30 -19.79
CA TYR A 242 -13.37 -10.35 -21.24
C TYR A 242 -14.36 -9.39 -21.94
N GLU A 243 -15.63 -9.40 -21.54
CA GLU A 243 -16.64 -8.49 -22.08
C GLU A 243 -16.28 -7.02 -21.81
N ARG A 244 -15.72 -6.68 -20.65
CA ARG A 244 -15.21 -5.32 -20.34
C ARG A 244 -14.02 -4.92 -21.21
N ILE A 245 -13.10 -5.83 -21.49
CA ILE A 245 -11.96 -5.56 -22.38
C ILE A 245 -12.47 -5.34 -23.81
N VAL A 246 -13.32 -6.23 -24.34
CA VAL A 246 -13.82 -6.13 -25.72
C VAL A 246 -14.71 -4.91 -25.94
N SER A 247 -15.47 -4.48 -24.93
CA SER A 247 -16.37 -3.32 -25.02
C SER A 247 -15.66 -1.95 -24.96
N ASN A 248 -14.32 -1.89 -25.08
CA ASN A 248 -13.53 -0.68 -24.90
C ASN A 248 -13.75 0.00 -23.53
N ALA A 249 -14.05 -0.76 -22.48
CA ALA A 249 -14.19 -0.22 -21.13
C ALA A 249 -12.82 0.16 -20.53
N LEU A 250 -12.80 0.60 -19.26
CA LEU A 250 -11.56 0.97 -18.58
C LEU A 250 -10.48 -0.14 -18.60
N GLN A 251 -10.91 -1.41 -18.59
CA GLN A 251 -10.02 -2.58 -18.62
C GLN A 251 -9.22 -2.72 -19.92
N ASP A 252 -9.76 -2.23 -21.04
CA ASP A 252 -9.10 -2.20 -22.34
C ASP A 252 -7.94 -1.21 -22.37
N LYS A 253 -8.04 -0.12 -21.59
CA LYS A 253 -7.03 0.95 -21.54
C LYS A 253 -5.85 0.64 -20.63
N LYS A 254 -5.78 -0.57 -20.07
CA LYS A 254 -4.62 -1.03 -19.31
C LYS A 254 -3.51 -1.37 -20.30
N GLU A 255 -2.32 -0.87 -20.02
CA GLU A 255 -1.11 -1.14 -20.78
C GLU A 255 0.00 -1.49 -19.79
N PHE A 256 0.82 -2.47 -20.15
CA PHE A 256 1.91 -2.97 -19.33
C PHE A 256 3.21 -2.96 -20.11
N ASP A 257 4.33 -2.78 -19.43
CA ASP A 257 5.64 -2.89 -20.07
C ASP A 257 6.04 -4.35 -20.30
N TYR A 258 5.68 -5.23 -19.36
CA TYR A 258 6.00 -6.64 -19.41
C TYR A 258 4.82 -7.53 -18.98
N PHE A 259 4.56 -8.59 -19.74
CA PHE A 259 3.79 -9.75 -19.31
C PHE A 259 4.75 -10.81 -18.76
N ILE A 260 4.52 -11.34 -17.56
CA ILE A 260 5.34 -12.44 -17.03
C ILE A 260 4.66 -13.79 -17.28
N SER A 261 5.31 -14.63 -18.09
CA SER A 261 4.97 -16.05 -18.24
C SER A 261 5.83 -16.89 -17.29
N HIS A 262 5.18 -17.71 -16.47
CA HIS A 262 5.83 -18.35 -15.32
C HIS A 262 5.02 -19.50 -14.71
N SER A 263 5.64 -20.25 -13.78
CA SER A 263 4.95 -21.28 -13.02
C SER A 263 4.25 -20.74 -11.78
N ALA A 264 3.05 -21.24 -11.53
CA ALA A 264 2.28 -20.98 -10.29
C ALA A 264 3.00 -21.39 -9.00
N LYS A 265 4.02 -22.26 -9.08
CA LYS A 265 4.82 -22.70 -7.93
C LYS A 265 5.84 -21.64 -7.48
N ASP A 266 6.23 -20.73 -8.38
CA ASP A 266 7.32 -19.78 -8.17
C ASP A 266 6.84 -18.43 -7.59
N HIS A 267 5.70 -18.40 -6.91
CA HIS A 267 5.02 -17.18 -6.46
C HIS A 267 5.94 -16.15 -5.77
N LYS A 268 6.84 -16.61 -4.89
CA LYS A 268 7.75 -15.72 -4.13
C LYS A 268 8.82 -15.09 -5.01
N LEU A 269 9.37 -15.87 -5.93
CA LEU A 269 10.35 -15.42 -6.90
C LEU A 269 9.73 -14.36 -7.82
N ILE A 270 8.53 -14.62 -8.34
CA ILE A 270 7.82 -13.71 -9.26
C ILE A 270 7.48 -12.39 -8.58
N GLN A 271 7.11 -12.39 -7.30
CA GLN A 271 6.94 -11.15 -6.53
C GLN A 271 8.23 -10.34 -6.43
N ASN A 272 9.38 -10.99 -6.27
CA ASN A 272 10.67 -10.30 -6.19
C ASN A 272 11.08 -9.74 -7.55
N ILE A 273 10.90 -10.53 -8.62
CA ILE A 273 11.11 -10.08 -10.01
C ILE A 273 10.21 -8.87 -10.32
N GLN A 274 8.92 -8.94 -9.99
CA GLN A 274 7.99 -7.81 -10.18
C GLN A 274 8.47 -6.54 -9.47
N LYS A 275 9.00 -6.65 -8.24
CA LYS A 275 9.58 -5.51 -7.52
C LYS A 275 10.83 -4.96 -8.20
N SER A 276 11.67 -5.82 -8.77
CA SER A 276 12.86 -5.38 -9.50
C SER A 276 12.50 -4.58 -10.77
N PHE A 277 11.47 -5.00 -11.52
CA PHE A 277 10.92 -4.21 -12.62
C PHE A 277 10.29 -2.89 -12.14
N ASN A 278 9.61 -2.89 -10.99
CA ASN A 278 9.06 -1.65 -10.44
C ASN A 278 10.15 -0.62 -10.07
N LYS A 279 11.31 -1.07 -9.57
CA LYS A 279 12.45 -0.18 -9.24
C LYS A 279 12.96 0.61 -10.45
N ILE A 280 12.87 0.04 -11.65
CA ILE A 280 13.21 0.69 -12.92
C ILE A 280 12.00 1.36 -13.59
N ASN A 281 10.91 1.54 -12.84
CA ASN A 281 9.65 2.15 -13.26
C ASN A 281 8.92 1.43 -14.41
N CYS A 282 9.07 0.11 -14.50
CA CYS A 282 8.34 -0.73 -15.45
C CYS A 282 7.14 -1.40 -14.78
N THR A 283 6.01 -1.41 -15.48
CA THR A 283 4.76 -2.04 -15.09
C THR A 283 4.69 -3.49 -15.57
N VAL A 284 4.19 -4.36 -14.71
CA VAL A 284 4.20 -5.80 -14.93
C VAL A 284 2.80 -6.37 -14.82
N TYR A 285 2.41 -7.16 -15.81
CA TYR A 285 1.22 -8.01 -15.71
C TYR A 285 1.58 -9.40 -15.20
N CYS A 286 0.85 -9.84 -14.17
CA CYS A 286 0.85 -11.20 -13.65
C CYS A 286 -0.59 -11.54 -13.27
N ASP A 287 -1.10 -12.67 -13.78
CA ASP A 287 -2.51 -13.07 -13.70
C ASP A 287 -3.08 -13.06 -12.27
N TRP A 288 -2.37 -13.65 -11.30
CA TRP A 288 -2.85 -13.77 -9.92
C TRP A 288 -2.65 -12.53 -9.05
N THR A 289 -1.92 -11.51 -9.52
CA THR A 289 -1.82 -10.21 -8.82
C THR A 289 -2.70 -9.16 -9.50
N SER A 290 -2.70 -9.15 -10.84
CA SER A 290 -3.27 -8.10 -11.67
C SER A 290 -4.76 -8.29 -11.91
N ASP A 291 -5.25 -9.53 -12.05
CA ASP A 291 -6.67 -9.82 -12.34
C ASP A 291 -7.29 -10.82 -11.35
N ASN A 292 -6.74 -10.91 -10.13
CA ASN A 292 -7.17 -11.81 -9.05
C ASN A 292 -8.66 -11.73 -8.66
N ASP A 293 -9.29 -10.57 -8.85
CA ASP A 293 -10.72 -10.37 -8.64
C ASP A 293 -11.59 -11.13 -9.64
N PHE A 294 -11.07 -11.41 -10.84
CA PHE A 294 -11.77 -12.02 -11.97
C PHE A 294 -11.27 -13.44 -12.28
N LEU A 295 -9.96 -13.65 -12.26
CA LEU A 295 -9.28 -14.90 -12.62
C LEU A 295 -9.00 -15.76 -11.39
N LYS A 296 -10.07 -16.18 -10.69
CA LYS A 296 -9.94 -17.21 -9.65
C LYS A 296 -9.72 -18.57 -10.30
N ARG A 297 -8.79 -19.37 -9.77
CA ARG A 297 -8.46 -20.71 -10.30
C ARG A 297 -9.67 -21.63 -10.45
N GLU A 298 -10.62 -21.51 -9.53
CA GLU A 298 -11.89 -22.27 -9.55
C GLU A 298 -12.78 -21.97 -10.76
N TYR A 299 -12.56 -20.82 -11.42
CA TYR A 299 -13.33 -20.36 -12.57
C TYR A 299 -12.52 -20.35 -13.87
N ALA A 300 -11.33 -20.96 -13.88
CA ALA A 300 -10.50 -21.04 -15.07
C ALA A 300 -11.25 -21.77 -16.20
N ASN A 301 -11.43 -21.09 -17.33
CA ASN A 301 -12.15 -21.60 -18.49
C ASN A 301 -11.63 -20.96 -19.79
N GLU A 302 -12.31 -21.17 -20.90
CA GLU A 302 -11.94 -20.60 -22.20
C GLU A 302 -11.83 -19.06 -22.18
N TYR A 303 -12.63 -18.36 -21.38
CA TYR A 303 -12.51 -16.91 -21.22
C TYR A 303 -11.22 -16.51 -20.49
N THR A 304 -10.66 -17.36 -19.62
CA THR A 304 -9.33 -17.13 -19.03
C THR A 304 -8.27 -17.06 -20.12
N VAL A 305 -8.30 -18.00 -21.08
CA VAL A 305 -7.39 -17.99 -22.23
C VAL A 305 -7.56 -16.70 -23.04
N LEU A 306 -8.80 -16.30 -23.33
CA LEU A 306 -9.08 -15.07 -24.08
C LEU A 306 -8.60 -13.81 -23.35
N VAL A 307 -8.76 -13.74 -22.02
CA VAL A 307 -8.24 -12.63 -21.20
C VAL A 307 -6.72 -12.61 -21.26
N LEU A 308 -6.03 -13.75 -21.06
CA LEU A 308 -4.56 -13.79 -21.12
C LEU A 308 -4.04 -13.34 -22.48
N LYS A 309 -4.67 -13.77 -23.58
CA LYS A 309 -4.34 -13.28 -24.93
C LYS A 309 -4.45 -11.75 -25.03
N ARG A 310 -5.56 -11.17 -24.57
CA ARG A 310 -5.72 -9.70 -24.52
C ARG A 310 -4.68 -9.01 -23.64
N ARG A 311 -4.29 -9.62 -22.52
CA ARG A 311 -3.25 -9.05 -21.63
C ARG A 311 -1.85 -9.11 -22.25
N ILE A 312 -1.56 -10.12 -23.08
CA ILE A 312 -0.35 -10.16 -23.90
C ILE A 312 -0.38 -9.06 -24.96
N GLU A 313 -1.52 -8.83 -25.63
CA GLU A 313 -1.67 -7.73 -26.58
C GLU A 313 -1.39 -6.36 -25.92
N GLN A 314 -1.94 -6.14 -24.72
CA GLN A 314 -1.76 -4.94 -23.89
C GLN A 314 -0.36 -4.79 -23.27
N SER A 315 0.48 -5.82 -23.34
CA SER A 315 1.85 -5.78 -22.83
C SER A 315 2.84 -5.49 -23.94
N LYS A 316 3.82 -4.62 -23.71
CA LYS A 316 4.81 -4.28 -24.75
C LYS A 316 5.73 -5.47 -25.04
N ASN A 317 6.21 -6.13 -24.00
CA ASN A 317 7.11 -7.27 -24.08
C ASN A 317 6.61 -8.44 -23.22
N VAL A 318 7.19 -9.62 -23.42
CA VAL A 318 6.94 -10.82 -22.61
C VAL A 318 8.24 -11.25 -21.94
N VAL A 319 8.17 -11.55 -20.65
CA VAL A 319 9.28 -12.13 -19.88
C VAL A 319 8.91 -13.57 -19.55
N PHE A 320 9.72 -14.51 -20.00
CA PHE A 320 9.65 -15.89 -19.58
C PHE A 320 10.58 -16.13 -18.39
N VAL A 321 10.05 -16.57 -17.25
CA VAL A 321 10.89 -16.91 -16.10
C VAL A 321 11.17 -18.40 -16.13
N GLN A 322 12.40 -18.76 -16.52
CA GLN A 322 12.81 -20.14 -16.68
C GLN A 322 13.36 -20.69 -15.36
N THR A 323 12.64 -21.67 -14.81
CA THR A 323 12.98 -22.39 -13.58
C THR A 323 12.77 -23.89 -13.78
N ILE A 324 13.16 -24.69 -12.79
CA ILE A 324 12.87 -26.13 -12.75
C ILE A 324 11.36 -26.43 -12.76
N ASN A 325 10.51 -25.45 -12.43
CA ASN A 325 9.06 -25.59 -12.44
C ASN A 325 8.42 -25.21 -13.77
N THR A 326 9.12 -24.50 -14.66
CA THR A 326 8.62 -24.13 -15.99
C THR A 326 9.19 -25.00 -17.10
N THR A 327 10.40 -25.50 -16.91
CA THR A 327 11.18 -26.15 -17.95
C THR A 327 11.89 -27.38 -17.40
N ASP A 328 11.81 -28.50 -18.11
CA ASP A 328 12.55 -29.72 -17.76
C ASP A 328 14.01 -29.68 -18.25
N GLU A 329 14.81 -30.69 -17.88
CA GLU A 329 16.22 -30.82 -18.29
C GLU A 329 16.41 -30.91 -19.82
N LYS A 330 15.34 -31.18 -20.57
CA LYS A 330 15.33 -31.29 -22.04
C LYS A 330 14.75 -30.03 -22.71
N ASN A 331 14.56 -28.96 -21.96
CA ASN A 331 14.01 -27.68 -22.40
C ASN A 331 12.53 -27.73 -22.86
N ASN A 332 11.77 -28.74 -22.42
CA ASN A 332 10.32 -28.79 -22.67
C ASN A 332 9.57 -28.00 -21.60
N LEU A 333 8.50 -27.32 -22.03
CA LEU A 333 7.63 -26.55 -21.15
C LEU A 333 6.76 -27.48 -20.30
N SER A 334 6.70 -27.20 -19.01
CA SER A 334 5.96 -28.02 -18.04
C SER A 334 4.44 -27.75 -18.00
N SER A 335 3.99 -26.64 -18.60
CA SER A 335 2.62 -26.14 -18.50
C SER A 335 2.08 -25.69 -19.85
N LYS A 336 0.88 -26.19 -20.19
CA LYS A 336 0.12 -25.77 -21.38
C LYS A 336 -0.22 -24.27 -21.38
N TRP A 337 -0.32 -23.64 -20.21
CA TRP A 337 -0.57 -22.21 -20.11
C TRP A 337 0.64 -21.40 -20.55
N ILE A 338 1.85 -21.81 -20.14
CA ILE A 338 3.11 -21.16 -20.53
C ILE A 338 3.33 -21.34 -22.03
N GLU A 339 3.10 -22.56 -22.54
CA GLU A 339 3.18 -22.84 -23.98
C GLU A 339 2.25 -21.93 -24.78
N LEU A 340 0.98 -21.85 -24.38
CA LEU A 340 0.00 -20.98 -25.02
C LEU A 340 0.39 -19.49 -24.97
N GLU A 341 0.90 -19.01 -23.85
CA GLU A 341 1.34 -17.61 -23.68
C GLU A 341 2.51 -17.27 -24.61
N LEU A 342 3.52 -18.14 -24.66
CA LEU A 342 4.72 -17.95 -25.47
C LEU A 342 4.43 -18.10 -26.97
N GLU A 343 3.63 -19.09 -27.36
CA GLU A 343 3.19 -19.26 -28.76
C GLU A 343 2.43 -18.03 -29.25
N TYR A 344 1.46 -17.58 -28.47
CA TYR A 344 0.66 -16.41 -28.85
C TYR A 344 1.50 -15.12 -28.90
N ALA A 345 2.46 -14.96 -27.98
CA ALA A 345 3.40 -13.85 -28.04
C ALA A 345 4.27 -13.88 -29.31
N LYS A 346 4.71 -15.07 -29.75
CA LYS A 346 5.44 -15.25 -31.02
C LYS A 346 4.57 -14.92 -32.23
N GLU A 347 3.31 -15.36 -32.25
CA GLU A 347 2.34 -15.01 -33.31
C GLU A 347 2.18 -13.50 -33.45
N LEU A 348 2.11 -12.78 -32.32
CA LEU A 348 2.03 -11.32 -32.27
C LEU A 348 3.36 -10.60 -32.52
N LYS A 349 4.45 -11.34 -32.75
CA LYS A 349 5.83 -10.81 -32.90
C LYS A 349 6.24 -9.91 -31.74
N LYS A 350 5.78 -10.22 -30.53
CA LYS A 350 6.22 -9.53 -29.31
C LYS A 350 7.68 -9.86 -29.03
N ASN A 351 8.40 -8.91 -28.44
CA ASN A 351 9.73 -9.20 -27.92
C ASN A 351 9.61 -10.13 -26.70
N ILE A 352 10.28 -11.28 -26.74
CA ILE A 352 10.30 -12.27 -25.67
C ILE A 352 11.71 -12.36 -25.13
N VAL A 353 11.86 -12.02 -23.86
CA VAL A 353 13.12 -12.14 -23.10
C VAL A 353 12.93 -13.17 -22.00
N ALA A 354 14.03 -13.76 -21.52
CA ALA A 354 14.00 -14.75 -20.45
C ALA A 354 14.79 -14.30 -19.23
N ILE A 355 14.34 -14.72 -18.05
CA ILE A 355 15.17 -14.76 -16.85
C ILE A 355 15.50 -16.24 -16.64
N ASP A 356 16.72 -16.63 -17.01
CA ASP A 356 17.18 -18.01 -16.90
C ASP A 356 17.82 -18.24 -15.53
N LEU A 357 17.15 -19.03 -14.69
CA LEU A 357 17.64 -19.43 -13.37
C LEU A 357 18.06 -20.90 -13.32
N LEU A 358 17.98 -21.62 -14.45
CA LEU A 358 18.54 -22.97 -14.58
C LEU A 358 20.04 -22.91 -14.87
N ASP A 359 20.49 -21.85 -15.57
CA ASP A 359 21.89 -21.61 -15.97
C ASP A 359 22.53 -22.85 -16.62
N ASN A 360 21.71 -23.59 -17.37
CA ASN A 360 22.12 -24.84 -18.02
C ASN A 360 22.59 -24.62 -19.46
N GLY A 361 22.63 -23.36 -19.92
CA GLY A 361 23.01 -22.97 -21.27
C GLY A 361 21.93 -23.18 -22.34
N TYR A 362 20.72 -23.62 -21.96
CA TYR A 362 19.62 -23.90 -22.88
C TYR A 362 18.46 -22.93 -22.66
N CYS A 363 18.62 -21.70 -23.14
CA CYS A 363 17.55 -20.71 -23.23
C CYS A 363 17.35 -20.25 -24.67
N ASN A 364 16.12 -20.35 -25.17
CA ASN A 364 15.79 -20.00 -26.56
C ASN A 364 15.52 -18.50 -26.77
N PHE A 365 15.74 -17.68 -25.74
CA PHE A 365 15.42 -16.25 -25.73
C PHE A 365 16.61 -15.43 -25.23
N GLU A 366 16.59 -14.13 -25.51
CA GLU A 366 17.57 -13.20 -24.94
C GLU A 366 17.44 -13.16 -23.41
N VAL A 367 18.54 -13.36 -22.70
CA VAL A 367 18.54 -13.50 -21.24
C VAL A 367 18.77 -12.16 -20.55
N LEU A 368 17.81 -11.77 -19.71
CA LEU A 368 17.95 -10.71 -18.72
C LEU A 368 18.63 -11.28 -17.47
N LYS A 369 19.72 -10.64 -17.07
CA LYS A 369 20.45 -11.02 -15.86
C LYS A 369 19.65 -10.62 -14.62
N TYR A 370 19.45 -11.57 -13.72
CA TYR A 370 18.77 -11.36 -12.44
C TYR A 370 19.62 -11.89 -11.30
N ASP A 371 19.94 -11.02 -10.35
CA ASP A 371 20.63 -11.37 -9.12
C ASP A 371 19.61 -11.89 -8.09
N ILE A 372 19.65 -13.19 -7.81
CA ILE A 372 18.76 -13.85 -6.85
C ILE A 372 19.05 -13.39 -5.41
N GLU A 373 20.32 -13.18 -5.06
CA GLU A 373 20.73 -12.83 -3.70
C GLU A 373 20.23 -11.43 -3.34
N ASN A 374 20.41 -10.49 -4.27
CA ASN A 374 20.00 -9.10 -4.08
C ASN A 374 18.55 -8.82 -4.51
N ASN A 375 17.91 -9.75 -5.25
CA ASN A 375 16.60 -9.59 -5.87
C ASN A 375 16.53 -8.38 -6.82
N GLU A 376 17.50 -8.29 -7.73
CA GLU A 376 17.67 -7.16 -8.63
C GLU A 376 17.92 -7.60 -10.07
N LEU A 377 17.31 -6.89 -11.02
CA LEU A 377 17.66 -7.00 -12.43
C LEU A 377 18.96 -6.24 -12.65
N ILE A 378 19.89 -6.88 -13.36
CA ILE A 378 21.14 -6.27 -13.78
C ILE A 378 20.93 -5.80 -15.22
N ILE A 379 20.83 -4.48 -15.39
CA ILE A 379 20.60 -3.81 -16.68
C ILE A 379 21.88 -3.16 -17.16
#